data_AF-F8AYX0-F1
#
_entry.id   AF-F8AYX0-F1
#
_cell.length_a   1.000
_cell.length_b   1.000
_cell.length_c   1.000
_cell.angle_alpha   90.00
_cell.angle_beta   90.00
_cell.angle_gamma   90.00
#
_symmetry.space_group_name_H-M   'P 1'
#
loop_
_entity.id
_entity.type
_entity.pdbx_description
1 polymer ?
#
loop_
_entity_poly.entity_id
_entity_poly.type
_entity_poly.pdbx_seq_one_letter_code
_entity_poly.pdbx_strand_id
1 'polypeptide(L)'
;MKNGSNSPHLPTLVECFASYLRDLTGKRSVDELLVALDANGLYLERDLLQARRDGLARRLPAPESAGIWSGRRCWLGWYPPDTSEASAGDLWFDPVEISLMALIPQTQEDLAELAALPPRFLARQTPFVGWVSVRQMAVWQAMGCSLVAGRGLLVDTEPGPPHAAVAGVPPALAWDIALFLGKETCDPDYWEAAHEALSAEELADMWPDDAPEHAGEENSGFWIVVGRDDVLAGTPWDNDLGDSFPYLHASYPAPGVRFRTAVSSQLGITDPEEDDEPGTVIDRRQATMIDNR
;
A
#
# COMPACT_ATOMS: atom_id res chain seq x y z
N MET A 1 0.83 -13.17 52.07
CA MET A 1 1.45 -13.54 50.77
C MET A 1 0.33 -13.71 49.77
N LYS A 2 0.12 -12.74 48.86
CA LYS A 2 -0.85 -12.85 47.77
C LYS A 2 -0.08 -13.36 46.55
N ASN A 3 -0.36 -14.58 46.12
CA ASN A 3 0.13 -15.10 44.85
C ASN A 3 -0.56 -14.30 43.73
N GLY A 4 0.17 -13.35 43.16
CA GLY A 4 -0.24 -12.69 41.92
C GLY A 4 -0.32 -13.74 40.82
N SER A 5 -1.53 -14.00 40.34
CA SER A 5 -1.77 -14.81 39.16
C SER A 5 -1.08 -14.15 37.97
N ASN A 6 0.12 -14.62 37.61
CA ASN A 6 0.72 -14.36 36.30
C ASN A 6 -0.09 -15.13 35.27
N SER A 7 -1.26 -14.60 34.90
CA SER A 7 -1.92 -15.04 33.68
C SER A 7 -0.97 -14.74 32.53
N PRO A 8 -0.63 -15.71 31.67
CA PRO A 8 0.22 -15.44 30.52
C PRO A 8 -0.43 -14.35 29.67
N HIS A 9 0.29 -13.25 29.46
CA HIS A 9 -0.14 -12.19 28.56
C HIS A 9 -0.20 -12.78 27.15
N LEU A 10 -1.41 -12.85 26.58
CA LEU A 10 -1.56 -13.26 25.18
C LEU A 10 -0.98 -12.16 24.28
N PRO A 11 -0.20 -12.50 23.24
CA PRO A 11 0.33 -11.50 22.33
C PRO A 11 -0.80 -10.77 21.62
N THR A 12 -0.62 -9.46 21.45
CA THR A 12 -1.53 -8.58 20.69
C THR A 12 -1.42 -8.85 19.19
N LEU A 13 -2.41 -8.42 18.40
CA LEU A 13 -2.34 -8.50 16.93
C LEU A 13 -1.08 -7.84 16.36
N VAL A 14 -0.69 -6.69 16.93
CA VAL A 14 0.53 -5.95 16.59
C VAL A 14 1.78 -6.82 16.82
N GLU A 15 1.88 -7.48 17.96
CA GLU A 15 3.01 -8.34 18.31
C GLU A 15 3.05 -9.61 17.45
N CYS A 16 1.89 -10.22 17.17
CA CYS A 16 1.79 -11.37 16.27
C CYS A 16 2.24 -10.99 14.86
N PHE A 17 1.81 -9.84 14.33
CA PHE A 17 2.25 -9.37 13.02
C PHE A 17 3.74 -9.05 12.99
N ALA A 18 4.28 -8.37 14.00
CA ALA A 18 5.71 -8.14 14.10
C ALA A 18 6.52 -9.44 14.21
N SER A 19 6.01 -10.45 14.91
CA SER A 19 6.62 -11.79 14.95
C SER A 19 6.56 -12.49 13.60
N TYR A 20 5.45 -12.34 12.87
CA TYR A 20 5.29 -12.84 11.51
C TYR A 20 6.27 -12.19 10.53
N LEU A 21 6.43 -10.86 10.55
CA LEU A 21 7.39 -10.15 9.71
C LEU A 21 8.85 -10.57 9.98
N ARG A 22 9.21 -10.93 11.22
CA ARG A 22 10.55 -11.45 11.56
C ARG A 22 10.79 -12.87 11.06
N ASP A 23 9.73 -13.66 10.87
CA ASP A 23 9.78 -15.03 10.36
C ASP A 23 8.55 -15.32 9.49
N LEU A 24 8.61 -14.82 8.25
CA LEU A 24 7.53 -14.85 7.25
C LEU A 24 7.10 -16.25 6.84
N THR A 25 7.95 -17.25 7.08
CA THR A 25 7.70 -18.67 6.76
C THR A 25 7.49 -19.53 8.01
N GLY A 26 7.62 -18.94 9.19
CA GLY A 26 7.48 -19.61 10.47
C GLY A 26 6.07 -20.12 10.68
N LYS A 27 5.89 -21.44 10.74
CA LYS A 27 4.56 -22.03 10.97
C LYS A 27 3.91 -21.47 12.24
N ARG A 28 4.69 -21.30 13.31
CA ARG A 28 4.21 -20.78 14.58
C ARG A 28 3.73 -19.33 14.48
N SER A 29 4.53 -18.44 13.89
CA SER A 29 4.17 -17.02 13.76
C SER A 29 2.95 -16.83 12.86
N VAL A 30 2.83 -17.63 11.79
CA VAL A 30 1.63 -17.68 10.94
C VAL A 30 0.40 -18.13 11.73
N ASP A 31 0.49 -19.23 12.49
CA ASP A 31 -0.64 -19.75 13.26
C ASP A 31 -1.09 -18.76 14.35
N GLU A 32 -0.15 -18.11 15.04
CA GLU A 32 -0.44 -17.06 16.03
C GLU A 32 -1.09 -15.83 15.39
N LEU A 33 -0.64 -15.41 14.20
CA LEU A 33 -1.25 -14.30 13.46
C LEU A 33 -2.67 -14.64 12.98
N LEU A 34 -2.91 -15.85 12.46
CA LEU A 34 -4.25 -16.29 12.03
C LEU A 34 -5.27 -16.24 13.17
N VAL A 35 -4.89 -16.69 14.37
CA VAL A 35 -5.74 -16.59 15.56
C VAL A 35 -5.99 -15.13 15.94
N ALA A 36 -4.97 -14.28 15.87
CA ALA A 36 -5.11 -12.86 16.19
C ALA A 36 -6.01 -12.12 15.19
N LEU A 37 -5.90 -12.41 13.88
CA LEU A 37 -6.77 -11.85 12.84
C LEU A 37 -8.23 -12.24 13.09
N ASP A 38 -8.48 -13.52 13.36
CA ASP A 38 -9.83 -14.03 13.66
C ASP A 38 -10.45 -13.37 14.90
N ALA A 39 -9.67 -13.24 15.99
CA ALA A 39 -10.11 -12.60 17.22
C ALA A 39 -10.42 -11.10 17.06
N ASN A 40 -9.90 -10.46 16.01
CA ASN A 40 -10.15 -9.05 15.69
C ASN A 40 -11.15 -8.85 14.53
N GLY A 41 -11.77 -9.92 14.03
CA GLY A 41 -12.77 -9.85 12.94
C GLY A 41 -12.17 -9.58 11.56
N LEU A 42 -10.86 -9.75 11.37
CA LEU A 42 -10.15 -9.55 10.10
C LEU A 42 -10.22 -10.81 9.24
N TYR A 43 -11.45 -11.19 8.86
CA TYR A 43 -11.72 -12.47 8.20
C TYR A 43 -11.13 -12.58 6.79
N LEU A 44 -11.10 -11.48 6.03
CA LEU A 44 -10.50 -11.45 4.69
C LEU A 44 -9.02 -11.81 4.73
N GLU A 45 -8.28 -11.09 5.58
CA GLU A 45 -6.85 -11.28 5.79
C GLU A 45 -6.57 -12.68 6.34
N ARG A 46 -7.39 -13.15 7.27
CA ARG A 46 -7.31 -14.51 7.84
C ARG A 46 -7.49 -15.57 6.76
N ASP A 47 -8.53 -15.47 5.94
CA ASP A 47 -8.86 -16.47 4.92
C ASP A 47 -7.79 -16.56 3.83
N LEU A 48 -7.28 -15.42 3.37
CA LEU A 48 -6.23 -15.37 2.35
C LEU A 48 -4.87 -15.84 2.88
N LEU A 49 -4.52 -15.47 4.12
CA LEU A 49 -3.31 -15.99 4.77
C LEU A 49 -3.40 -17.50 5.03
N GLN A 50 -4.58 -17.98 5.43
CA GLN A 50 -4.87 -19.40 5.65
C GLN A 50 -4.75 -20.20 4.34
N ALA A 51 -5.36 -19.70 3.26
CA ALA A 51 -5.25 -20.27 1.91
C ALA A 51 -3.79 -20.36 1.44
N ARG A 52 -2.99 -19.32 1.71
CA ARG A 52 -1.56 -19.32 1.39
C ARG A 52 -0.80 -20.34 2.23
N ARG A 53 -1.05 -20.40 3.55
CA ARG A 53 -0.41 -21.36 4.48
C ARG A 53 -0.64 -22.80 4.04
N ASP A 54 -1.86 -23.11 3.61
CA ASP A 54 -2.26 -24.46 3.22
C ASP A 54 -1.72 -24.88 1.84
N GLY A 55 -1.00 -23.99 1.15
CA GLY A 55 -0.42 -24.26 -0.16
C GLY A 55 -1.49 -24.45 -1.24
N LEU A 56 -2.60 -23.72 -1.14
CA LEU A 56 -3.60 -23.70 -2.21
C LEU A 56 -2.99 -23.18 -3.52
N ALA A 57 -3.73 -23.37 -4.61
CA ALA A 57 -3.30 -22.90 -5.91
C ALA A 57 -2.85 -21.44 -5.85
N ARG A 58 -1.78 -21.09 -6.59
CA ARG A 58 -1.26 -19.72 -6.74
C ARG A 58 -2.35 -18.72 -7.14
N ARG A 59 -3.46 -19.20 -7.69
CA ARG A 59 -4.61 -18.41 -8.15
C ARG A 59 -5.92 -19.07 -7.72
N LEU A 60 -6.79 -18.31 -7.06
CA LEU A 60 -8.10 -18.74 -6.57
C LEU A 60 -9.12 -17.60 -6.62
N PRO A 61 -10.44 -17.87 -6.62
CA PRO A 61 -11.44 -16.82 -6.46
C PRO A 61 -11.38 -16.22 -5.04
N ALA A 62 -11.43 -14.90 -4.93
CA ALA A 62 -11.45 -14.21 -3.63
C ALA A 62 -12.62 -14.71 -2.77
N PRO A 63 -12.39 -14.90 -1.45
CA PRO A 63 -13.37 -15.51 -0.55
C PRO A 63 -14.62 -14.62 -0.36
N GLU A 64 -15.68 -15.17 0.23
CA GLU A 64 -16.88 -14.40 0.59
C GLU A 64 -16.57 -13.24 1.56
N SER A 65 -15.57 -13.42 2.42
CA SER A 65 -15.06 -12.39 3.32
C SER A 65 -14.45 -11.17 2.61
N ALA A 66 -14.23 -11.24 1.29
CA ALA A 66 -13.80 -10.13 0.45
C ALA A 66 -14.94 -9.17 0.06
N GLY A 67 -16.19 -9.46 0.45
CA GLY A 67 -17.32 -8.58 0.20
C GLY A 67 -17.57 -8.38 -1.31
N ILE A 68 -17.55 -7.14 -1.76
CA ILE A 68 -17.76 -6.80 -3.18
C ILE A 68 -16.69 -7.40 -4.11
N TRP A 69 -15.51 -7.71 -3.57
CA TRP A 69 -14.40 -8.30 -4.32
C TRP A 69 -14.53 -9.82 -4.45
N SER A 70 -15.52 -10.44 -3.80
CA SER A 70 -15.69 -11.89 -3.79
C SER A 70 -15.85 -12.47 -5.19
N GLY A 71 -15.27 -13.66 -5.41
CA GLY A 71 -15.32 -14.35 -6.70
C GLY A 71 -14.34 -13.82 -7.75
N ARG A 72 -13.77 -12.62 -7.59
CA ARG A 72 -12.72 -12.10 -8.47
C ARG A 72 -11.47 -12.98 -8.39
N ARG A 73 -10.74 -13.06 -9.49
CA ARG A 73 -9.49 -13.81 -9.55
C ARG A 73 -8.45 -13.16 -8.62
N CYS A 74 -7.98 -13.93 -7.66
CA CYS A 74 -6.99 -13.53 -6.68
C CYS A 74 -5.72 -14.37 -6.79
N TRP A 75 -4.55 -13.74 -6.94
CA TRP A 75 -3.27 -14.43 -6.79
C TRP A 75 -2.80 -14.41 -5.34
N LEU A 76 -2.17 -15.51 -4.94
CA LEU A 76 -1.47 -15.63 -3.68
C LEU A 76 0.02 -15.76 -3.95
N GLY A 77 0.82 -14.86 -3.38
CA GLY A 77 2.27 -14.94 -3.54
C GLY A 77 2.98 -13.73 -2.97
N TRP A 78 4.30 -13.87 -2.78
CA TRP A 78 5.18 -12.80 -2.32
C TRP A 78 5.29 -11.63 -3.31
N TYR A 79 4.99 -11.88 -4.58
CA TYR A 79 5.10 -10.92 -5.65
C TYR A 79 3.76 -10.87 -6.40
N PRO A 80 3.39 -9.70 -6.94
CA PRO A 80 2.27 -9.62 -7.85
C PRO A 80 2.51 -10.55 -9.04
N PRO A 81 1.45 -11.07 -9.68
CA PRO A 81 1.61 -11.79 -10.93
C PRO A 81 2.23 -10.89 -12.00
N ASP A 82 2.85 -11.52 -13.01
CA ASP A 82 3.24 -10.81 -14.21
C ASP A 82 2.00 -10.16 -14.85
N THR A 83 2.15 -8.92 -15.30
CA THR A 83 1.08 -8.16 -15.97
C THR A 83 0.53 -8.87 -17.22
N SER A 84 1.30 -9.76 -17.86
CA SER A 84 0.84 -10.60 -18.97
C SER A 84 -0.14 -11.71 -18.55
N GLU A 85 -0.16 -12.11 -17.28
CA GLU A 85 -1.11 -13.09 -16.72
C GLU A 85 -2.33 -12.43 -16.08
N ALA A 86 -2.25 -11.13 -15.81
CA ALA A 86 -3.23 -10.36 -15.07
C ALA A 86 -4.13 -9.51 -15.98
N SER A 87 -5.27 -9.10 -15.45
CA SER A 87 -6.25 -8.24 -16.09
C SER A 87 -6.70 -7.16 -15.11
N ALA A 88 -7.17 -6.03 -15.65
CA ALA A 88 -7.68 -4.93 -14.84
C ALA A 88 -8.73 -5.42 -13.82
N GLY A 89 -8.61 -4.97 -12.58
CA GLY A 89 -9.50 -5.35 -11.49
C GLY A 89 -9.26 -6.75 -10.91
N ASP A 90 -8.33 -7.54 -11.43
CA ASP A 90 -7.90 -8.75 -10.73
C ASP A 90 -7.17 -8.38 -9.42
N LEU A 91 -7.05 -9.35 -8.50
CA LEU A 91 -6.60 -9.12 -7.13
C LEU A 91 -5.31 -9.87 -6.80
N TRP A 92 -4.46 -9.30 -5.95
CA TRP A 92 -3.29 -9.98 -5.40
C TRP A 92 -3.29 -9.84 -3.87
N PHE A 93 -3.19 -10.94 -3.16
CA PHE A 93 -2.94 -10.91 -1.72
C PHE A 93 -1.45 -10.81 -1.46
N ASP A 94 -1.01 -9.66 -0.94
CA ASP A 94 0.34 -9.48 -0.44
C ASP A 94 0.47 -10.05 0.97
N PRO A 95 1.18 -11.17 1.16
CA PRO A 95 1.38 -11.74 2.47
C PRO A 95 2.36 -10.94 3.35
N VAL A 96 3.17 -10.03 2.82
CA VAL A 96 4.10 -9.23 3.64
C VAL A 96 3.32 -8.16 4.40
N GLU A 97 2.52 -7.36 3.70
CA GLU A 97 1.63 -6.38 4.33
C GLU A 97 0.38 -7.04 4.95
N ILE A 98 0.01 -8.25 4.51
CA ILE A 98 -1.27 -8.89 4.82
C ILE A 98 -2.41 -8.01 4.29
N SER A 99 -2.37 -7.73 2.99
CA SER A 99 -3.29 -6.82 2.33
C SER A 99 -3.78 -7.37 1.00
N LEU A 100 -5.04 -7.11 0.67
CA LEU A 100 -5.59 -7.37 -0.65
C LEU A 100 -5.31 -6.15 -1.54
N MET A 101 -4.71 -6.38 -2.70
CA MET A 101 -4.36 -5.37 -3.69
C MET A 101 -5.20 -5.56 -4.95
N ALA A 102 -5.64 -4.48 -5.59
CA ALA A 102 -6.36 -4.49 -6.87
C ALA A 102 -5.47 -3.92 -7.98
N LEU A 103 -5.49 -4.53 -9.17
CA LEU A 103 -4.75 -4.04 -10.33
C LEU A 103 -5.53 -2.92 -11.04
N ILE A 104 -4.96 -1.72 -11.05
CA ILE A 104 -5.56 -0.53 -11.67
C ILE A 104 -5.01 -0.37 -13.10
N PRO A 105 -5.88 -0.35 -14.14
CA PRO A 105 -5.46 -0.07 -15.51
C PRO A 105 -5.04 1.39 -15.66
N GLN A 106 -4.29 1.74 -16.71
CA GLN A 106 -4.08 3.13 -17.09
C GLN A 106 -5.37 3.77 -17.64
N THR A 107 -5.43 5.11 -17.62
CA THR A 107 -6.54 5.87 -18.21
C THR A 107 -6.57 5.69 -19.73
N GLN A 108 -7.70 6.04 -20.36
CA GLN A 108 -7.77 6.01 -21.83
C GLN A 108 -6.83 7.03 -22.49
N GLU A 109 -6.64 8.18 -21.83
CA GLU A 109 -5.73 9.23 -22.28
C GLU A 109 -4.28 8.76 -22.24
N ASP A 110 -3.84 8.20 -21.10
CA ASP A 110 -2.49 7.63 -20.97
C ASP A 110 -2.22 6.61 -22.06
N LEU A 111 -3.16 5.66 -22.27
CA LEU A 111 -3.00 4.64 -23.31
C LEU A 111 -2.88 5.23 -24.72
N ALA A 112 -3.57 6.35 -24.99
CA ALA A 112 -3.47 7.06 -26.26
C ALA A 112 -2.12 7.76 -26.42
N GLU A 113 -1.60 8.38 -25.35
CA GLU A 113 -0.26 8.98 -25.33
C GLU A 113 0.83 7.92 -25.49
N LEU A 114 0.71 6.80 -24.77
CA LEU A 114 1.63 5.68 -24.86
C LEU A 114 1.69 5.12 -26.29
N ALA A 115 0.53 4.98 -26.95
CA ALA A 115 0.45 4.49 -28.33
C ALA A 115 1.19 5.41 -29.34
N ALA A 116 1.44 6.67 -29.00
CA ALA A 116 2.22 7.61 -29.83
C ALA A 116 3.75 7.47 -29.63
N LEU A 117 4.21 6.73 -28.61
CA LEU A 117 5.62 6.57 -28.32
C LEU A 117 6.33 5.60 -29.29
N PRO A 118 7.65 5.75 -29.49
CA PRO A 118 8.42 4.81 -30.30
C PRO A 118 8.37 3.37 -29.76
N PRO A 119 8.44 2.33 -30.62
CA PRO A 119 8.25 0.91 -30.21
C PRO A 119 9.14 0.41 -29.08
N ARG A 120 10.35 0.96 -28.93
CA ARG A 120 11.28 0.61 -27.84
C ARG A 120 10.78 1.02 -26.45
N PHE A 121 9.93 2.04 -26.37
CA PHE A 121 9.32 2.48 -25.11
C PHE A 121 8.07 1.67 -24.79
N LEU A 122 7.25 1.37 -25.83
CA LEU A 122 6.10 0.48 -25.70
C LEU A 122 6.46 -0.90 -25.13
N ALA A 123 7.65 -1.43 -25.48
CA ALA A 123 8.13 -2.72 -24.97
C ALA A 123 8.40 -2.74 -23.45
N ARG A 124 8.50 -1.56 -22.81
CA ARG A 124 8.77 -1.42 -21.37
C ARG A 124 7.56 -0.93 -20.58
N GLN A 125 6.43 -0.74 -21.26
CA GLN A 125 5.22 -0.21 -20.64
C GLN A 125 4.22 -1.32 -20.40
N THR A 126 3.46 -1.15 -19.32
CA THR A 126 2.35 -2.03 -18.97
C THR A 126 1.04 -1.26 -19.15
N PRO A 127 -0.08 -1.91 -19.49
CA PRO A 127 -1.38 -1.23 -19.61
C PRO A 127 -1.99 -0.90 -18.23
N PHE A 128 -1.19 -0.91 -17.18
CA PHE A 128 -1.60 -0.77 -15.79
C PHE A 128 -0.78 0.34 -15.13
N VAL A 129 -1.39 1.06 -14.18
CA VAL A 129 -0.67 1.99 -13.29
C VAL A 129 0.05 1.20 -12.21
N GLY A 130 -0.67 0.25 -11.58
CA GLY A 130 -0.08 -0.68 -10.63
C GLY A 130 -1.11 -1.36 -9.74
N TRP A 131 -0.61 -2.01 -8.70
CA TRP A 131 -1.41 -2.68 -7.67
C TRP A 131 -1.63 -1.74 -6.50
N VAL A 132 -2.88 -1.50 -6.13
CA VAL A 132 -3.25 -0.59 -5.03
C VAL A 132 -3.92 -1.39 -3.93
N SER A 133 -3.51 -1.19 -2.68
CA SER A 133 -4.18 -1.81 -1.53
C SER A 133 -5.66 -1.39 -1.50
N VAL A 134 -6.54 -2.38 -1.38
CA VAL A 134 -7.99 -2.18 -1.33
C VAL A 134 -8.35 -1.40 -0.08
N ARG A 135 -7.71 -1.70 1.06
CA ARG A 135 -7.89 -0.99 2.32
C ARG A 135 -6.70 -0.09 2.62
N GLN A 136 -6.97 1.01 3.30
CA GLN A 136 -5.95 1.85 3.92
C GLN A 136 -5.12 1.05 4.93
N MET A 137 -3.88 1.46 5.14
CA MET A 137 -2.99 0.87 6.13
C MET A 137 -3.67 0.89 7.50
N ALA A 138 -3.74 -0.25 8.19
CA ALA A 138 -4.31 -0.33 9.52
C ALA A 138 -3.29 0.00 10.61
N VAL A 139 -3.76 0.44 11.78
CA VAL A 139 -2.92 0.71 12.95
C VAL A 139 -2.05 -0.50 13.30
N TRP A 140 -2.61 -1.72 13.25
CA TRP A 140 -1.86 -2.92 13.60
C TRP A 140 -0.72 -3.24 12.64
N GLN A 141 -0.89 -2.94 11.34
CA GLN A 141 0.13 -3.13 10.33
C GLN A 141 1.27 -2.12 10.53
N ALA A 142 0.94 -0.83 10.58
CA ALA A 142 1.90 0.25 10.78
C ALA A 142 2.72 0.07 12.07
N MET A 143 2.05 -0.22 13.19
CA MET A 143 2.70 -0.47 14.48
C MET A 143 3.54 -1.74 14.45
N GLY A 144 3.10 -2.80 13.77
CA GLY A 144 3.87 -4.04 13.65
C GLY A 144 5.15 -3.87 12.84
N CYS A 145 5.10 -3.16 11.69
CA CYS A 145 6.29 -2.76 10.93
C CYS A 145 7.27 -1.98 11.82
N SER A 146 6.74 -1.06 12.62
CA SER A 146 7.52 -0.23 13.53
C SER A 146 8.23 -1.03 14.63
N LEU A 147 7.59 -2.07 15.17
CA LEU A 147 8.23 -2.99 16.11
C LEU A 147 9.37 -3.81 15.50
N VAL A 148 9.37 -4.02 14.18
CA VAL A 148 10.43 -4.77 13.47
C VAL A 148 11.57 -3.85 13.06
N ALA A 149 11.28 -2.69 12.48
CA ALA A 149 12.27 -1.70 12.07
C ALA A 149 13.02 -1.05 13.24
N GLY A 150 12.47 -1.11 14.46
CA GLY A 150 13.03 -0.49 15.66
C GLY A 150 12.49 0.92 15.89
N ARG A 151 13.05 1.66 16.85
CA ARG A 151 12.52 2.95 17.35
C ARG A 151 12.39 4.07 16.31
N GLY A 152 12.79 3.85 15.06
CA GLY A 152 12.77 4.85 13.97
C GLY A 152 11.39 5.13 13.37
N LEU A 153 10.44 4.20 13.50
CA LEU A 153 9.08 4.36 12.98
C LEU A 153 8.05 4.52 14.11
N LEU A 154 8.30 5.38 15.12
CA LEU A 154 7.28 5.60 16.16
C LEU A 154 6.09 6.36 15.56
N VAL A 155 5.06 5.59 15.23
CA VAL A 155 3.76 6.05 14.73
C VAL A 155 3.03 6.76 15.88
N ASP A 156 3.35 8.05 16.09
CA ASP A 156 2.61 8.94 16.99
C ASP A 156 1.31 9.35 16.31
N THR A 157 0.29 8.51 16.50
CA THR A 157 -0.99 8.61 15.79
C THR A 157 -2.13 8.76 16.75
N GLU A 158 -3.26 9.16 16.18
CA GLU A 158 -4.51 9.19 16.92
C GLU A 158 -4.84 7.78 17.45
N PRO A 159 -5.19 7.64 18.73
CA PRO A 159 -5.47 6.35 19.32
C PRO A 159 -6.71 5.74 18.66
N GLY A 160 -6.56 4.55 18.11
CA GLY A 160 -7.65 3.80 17.47
C GLY A 160 -7.60 2.31 17.80
N PRO A 161 -8.68 1.56 17.52
CA PRO A 161 -8.63 0.11 17.60
C PRO A 161 -7.62 -0.43 16.57
N PRO A 162 -6.99 -1.60 16.81
CA PRO A 162 -5.92 -2.10 15.96
C PRO A 162 -6.29 -2.18 14.47
N HIS A 163 -7.54 -2.54 14.16
CA HIS A 163 -8.06 -2.70 12.79
C HIS A 163 -8.52 -1.39 12.12
N ALA A 164 -8.53 -0.25 12.81
CA ALA A 164 -8.84 1.02 12.16
C ALA A 164 -7.72 1.42 11.21
N ALA A 165 -8.07 2.20 10.18
CA ALA A 165 -7.08 2.86 9.35
C ALA A 165 -6.19 3.77 10.22
N VAL A 166 -4.88 3.71 9.98
CA VAL A 166 -3.92 4.58 10.65
C VAL A 166 -4.07 6.00 10.10
N ALA A 167 -4.10 6.99 11.00
CA ALA A 167 -4.24 8.40 10.65
C ALA A 167 -3.30 9.26 11.50
N GLY A 168 -2.92 10.45 11.02
CA GLY A 168 -2.01 11.33 11.76
C GLY A 168 -0.52 11.13 11.44
N VAL A 169 -0.18 10.18 10.57
CA VAL A 169 1.21 9.80 10.27
C VAL A 169 1.87 10.89 9.41
N PRO A 170 3.08 11.39 9.77
CA PRO A 170 3.84 12.27 8.90
C PRO A 170 4.12 11.61 7.54
N PRO A 171 4.05 12.33 6.41
CA PRO A 171 4.20 11.74 5.09
C PRO A 171 5.52 10.96 4.90
N ALA A 172 6.64 11.47 5.41
CA ALA A 172 7.93 10.75 5.37
C ALA A 172 7.88 9.41 6.11
N LEU A 173 7.14 9.32 7.21
CA LEU A 173 6.98 8.08 7.97
C LEU A 173 6.06 7.09 7.24
N ALA A 174 4.99 7.58 6.60
CA ALA A 174 4.14 6.75 5.75
C ALA A 174 4.93 6.14 4.60
N TRP A 175 5.78 6.95 3.96
CA TRP A 175 6.71 6.51 2.93
C TRP A 175 7.72 5.47 3.44
N ASP A 176 8.36 5.71 4.58
CA ASP A 176 9.32 4.76 5.16
C ASP A 176 8.65 3.41 5.51
N ILE A 177 7.39 3.42 5.96
CA ILE A 177 6.60 2.21 6.19
C ILE A 177 6.32 1.49 4.86
N ALA A 178 5.90 2.21 3.82
CA ALA A 178 5.66 1.63 2.50
C ALA A 178 6.95 1.01 1.92
N LEU A 179 8.08 1.73 2.00
CA LEU A 179 9.39 1.24 1.57
C LEU A 179 9.84 0.00 2.35
N PHE A 180 9.59 -0.05 3.67
CA PHE A 180 9.89 -1.25 4.47
C PHE A 180 9.15 -2.49 3.93
N LEU A 181 7.96 -2.30 3.38
CA LEU A 181 7.16 -3.35 2.74
C LEU A 181 7.51 -3.58 1.26
N GLY A 182 8.48 -2.86 0.71
CA GLY A 182 8.85 -2.93 -0.70
C GLY A 182 7.85 -2.25 -1.64
N LYS A 183 7.16 -1.21 -1.14
CA LYS A 183 6.07 -0.51 -1.81
C LYS A 183 6.31 1.00 -1.82
N GLU A 184 5.42 1.71 -2.48
CA GLU A 184 5.27 3.16 -2.40
C GLU A 184 3.93 3.53 -1.76
N THR A 185 3.74 4.81 -1.44
CA THR A 185 2.42 5.35 -1.11
C THR A 185 1.61 5.51 -2.40
N CYS A 186 0.29 5.36 -2.32
CA CYS A 186 -0.56 5.54 -3.50
C CYS A 186 -0.60 7.00 -3.93
N ASP A 187 -0.07 7.28 -5.12
CA ASP A 187 -0.07 8.60 -5.73
C ASP A 187 -1.43 8.94 -6.38
N PRO A 188 -1.66 10.19 -6.78
CA PRO A 188 -2.94 10.64 -7.34
C PRO A 188 -3.29 9.95 -8.66
N ASP A 189 -2.30 9.60 -9.48
CA ASP A 189 -2.49 8.96 -10.79
C ASP A 189 -3.21 7.60 -10.66
N TYR A 190 -2.96 6.88 -9.56
CA TYR A 190 -3.69 5.65 -9.25
C TYR A 190 -5.18 5.91 -9.04
N TRP A 191 -5.51 7.06 -8.45
CA TRP A 191 -6.88 7.40 -8.09
C TRP A 191 -7.69 7.91 -9.26
N GLU A 192 -7.08 8.70 -10.13
CA GLU A 192 -7.67 9.08 -11.41
C GLU A 192 -7.96 7.84 -12.26
N ALA A 193 -6.97 6.96 -12.43
CA ALA A 193 -7.15 5.73 -13.18
C ALA A 193 -8.14 4.76 -12.54
N ALA A 194 -8.16 4.66 -11.20
CA ALA A 194 -9.16 3.87 -10.48
C ALA A 194 -10.57 4.44 -10.68
N HIS A 195 -10.73 5.76 -10.67
CA HIS A 195 -12.03 6.41 -10.88
C HIS A 195 -12.62 6.09 -12.25
N GLU A 196 -11.80 6.09 -13.30
CA GLU A 196 -12.24 5.70 -14.64
C GLU A 196 -12.58 4.20 -14.76
N ALA A 197 -11.84 3.36 -14.04
CA ALA A 197 -11.84 1.92 -14.26
C ALA A 197 -12.79 1.11 -13.36
N LEU A 198 -13.01 1.58 -12.13
CA LEU A 198 -13.76 0.85 -11.11
C LEU A 198 -15.21 1.34 -11.04
N SER A 199 -16.10 0.45 -10.59
CA SER A 199 -17.47 0.88 -10.30
C SER A 199 -17.51 1.81 -9.09
N ALA A 200 -18.57 2.62 -8.98
CA ALA A 200 -18.76 3.51 -7.83
C ALA A 200 -18.78 2.75 -6.49
N GLU A 201 -19.28 1.52 -6.47
CA GLU A 201 -19.28 0.65 -5.28
C GLU A 201 -17.86 0.20 -4.91
N GLU A 202 -17.04 -0.15 -5.91
CA GLU A 202 -15.64 -0.53 -5.70
C GLU A 202 -14.79 0.63 -5.22
N LEU A 203 -14.99 1.80 -5.81
CA LEU A 203 -14.36 3.04 -5.32
C LEU A 203 -14.81 3.37 -3.91
N ALA A 204 -16.07 3.12 -3.55
CA ALA A 204 -16.57 3.39 -2.21
C ALA A 204 -16.00 2.46 -1.15
N ASP A 205 -15.81 1.19 -1.50
CA ASP A 205 -15.15 0.22 -0.62
C ASP A 205 -13.65 0.53 -0.47
N MET A 206 -12.98 0.91 -1.57
CA MET A 206 -11.58 1.28 -1.53
C MET A 206 -11.33 2.60 -0.83
N TRP A 207 -12.17 3.61 -1.08
CA TRP A 207 -12.00 4.98 -0.62
C TRP A 207 -13.30 5.53 -0.03
N PRO A 208 -13.46 5.42 1.30
CA PRO A 208 -14.60 6.04 1.98
C PRO A 208 -14.54 7.58 1.86
N ASP A 209 -15.71 8.23 1.79
CA ASP A 209 -15.84 9.68 1.53
C ASP A 209 -15.18 10.58 2.60
N ASP A 210 -14.96 10.07 3.82
CA ASP A 210 -14.45 10.83 4.97
C ASP A 210 -12.95 10.65 5.24
N ALA A 211 -12.21 10.21 4.22
CA ALA A 211 -10.90 9.63 4.41
C ALA A 211 -9.82 10.27 3.52
N PRO A 212 -9.33 11.48 3.86
CA PRO A 212 -8.24 12.09 3.11
C PRO A 212 -6.98 11.22 3.18
N GLU A 213 -6.21 11.16 2.09
CA GLU A 213 -5.02 10.32 1.99
C GLU A 213 -3.79 11.09 1.52
N HIS A 214 -2.62 10.67 2.01
CA HIS A 214 -1.33 11.02 1.41
C HIS A 214 -1.27 10.49 -0.02
N ALA A 215 -0.94 11.36 -0.97
CA ALA A 215 -0.86 11.01 -2.38
C ALA A 215 0.35 11.65 -3.07
N GLY A 216 1.53 11.21 -2.68
CA GLY A 216 2.79 11.55 -3.34
C GLY A 216 3.45 12.84 -2.85
N GLU A 217 4.73 12.97 -3.22
CA GLU A 217 5.58 14.12 -2.92
C GLU A 217 5.55 15.12 -4.09
N GLU A 218 5.20 16.38 -3.81
CA GLU A 218 5.36 17.49 -4.75
C GLU A 218 6.45 18.43 -4.22
N ASN A 219 7.50 18.69 -5.00
CA ASN A 219 8.53 19.70 -4.70
C ASN A 219 9.39 19.47 -3.44
N SER A 220 10.01 18.29 -3.30
CA SER A 220 11.12 18.01 -2.35
C SER A 220 10.84 18.45 -0.90
N GLY A 221 9.91 17.76 -0.25
CA GLY A 221 9.57 17.95 1.16
C GLY A 221 8.11 18.33 1.43
N PHE A 222 7.28 18.50 0.39
CA PHE A 222 5.84 18.68 0.52
C PHE A 222 5.11 17.51 -0.10
N TRP A 223 4.00 17.14 0.52
CA TRP A 223 3.19 15.99 0.14
C TRP A 223 1.78 16.43 -0.13
N ILE A 224 1.18 15.85 -1.16
CA ILE A 224 -0.18 16.13 -1.56
C ILE A 224 -1.11 15.31 -0.67
N VAL A 225 -2.22 15.93 -0.28
CA VAL A 225 -3.34 15.25 0.37
C VAL A 225 -4.54 15.34 -0.55
N VAL A 226 -5.15 14.20 -0.83
CA VAL A 226 -6.33 14.09 -1.69
C VAL A 226 -7.54 13.64 -0.89
N GLY A 227 -8.69 14.24 -1.17
CA GLY A 227 -10.00 13.72 -0.80
C GLY A 227 -10.64 12.98 -1.97
N ARG A 228 -11.57 12.06 -1.67
CA ARG A 228 -12.29 11.32 -2.70
C ARG A 228 -13.07 12.25 -3.63
N ASP A 229 -13.79 13.22 -3.05
CA ASP A 229 -14.59 14.19 -3.81
C ASP A 229 -13.72 15.00 -4.79
N ASP A 230 -12.49 15.35 -4.39
CA ASP A 230 -11.56 16.12 -5.22
C ASP A 230 -11.12 15.31 -6.45
N VAL A 231 -10.84 14.01 -6.28
CA VAL A 231 -10.51 13.11 -7.40
C VAL A 231 -11.73 12.86 -8.29
N LEU A 232 -12.91 12.63 -7.70
CA LEU A 232 -14.13 12.37 -8.46
C LEU A 232 -14.60 13.59 -9.27
N ALA A 233 -14.27 14.81 -8.85
CA ALA A 233 -14.63 16.03 -9.54
C ALA A 233 -13.90 16.24 -10.89
N GLY A 234 -12.85 15.47 -11.16
CA GLY A 234 -12.05 15.56 -12.39
C GLY A 234 -10.98 16.64 -12.32
N THR A 235 -9.75 16.23 -12.63
CA THR A 235 -8.53 17.03 -12.84
C THR A 235 -8.20 18.05 -11.73
N PRO A 236 -7.55 17.59 -10.64
CA PRO A 236 -6.94 18.47 -9.64
C PRO A 236 -5.74 19.30 -10.19
N TRP A 237 -5.12 18.88 -11.30
CA TRP A 237 -3.83 19.39 -11.79
C TRP A 237 -3.90 20.55 -12.80
N ASP A 238 -4.96 20.60 -13.62
CA ASP A 238 -5.08 21.53 -14.75
C ASP A 238 -5.74 22.87 -14.39
N ASN A 239 -6.23 22.96 -13.17
CA ASN A 239 -6.80 24.19 -12.68
C ASN A 239 -5.69 25.09 -12.18
N ASP A 240 -5.55 26.25 -12.83
CA ASP A 240 -4.90 27.49 -12.40
C ASP A 240 -5.51 28.06 -11.08
N LEU A 241 -6.00 27.18 -10.21
CA LEU A 241 -6.48 27.43 -8.87
C LEU A 241 -5.25 27.42 -7.96
N GLY A 242 -4.73 28.61 -7.67
CA GLY A 242 -3.75 28.75 -6.60
C GLY A 242 -4.21 28.05 -5.31
N ASP A 243 -3.26 27.49 -4.56
CA ASP A 243 -3.45 26.98 -3.20
C ASP A 243 -4.57 25.92 -3.02
N SER A 244 -4.95 25.14 -4.04
CA SER A 244 -6.13 24.25 -3.97
C SER A 244 -5.94 22.88 -3.29
N PHE A 245 -4.71 22.44 -3.00
CA PHE A 245 -4.46 21.24 -2.17
C PHE A 245 -3.80 21.60 -0.84
N PRO A 246 -4.20 20.94 0.27
CA PRO A 246 -3.46 21.07 1.51
C PRO A 246 -2.13 20.33 1.37
N TYR A 247 -1.09 21.07 0.98
CA TYR A 247 0.28 20.60 1.05
C TYR A 247 0.69 20.35 2.50
N LEU A 248 1.17 19.15 2.77
CA LEU A 248 1.74 18.80 4.06
C LEU A 248 3.24 18.70 3.95
N HIS A 249 3.93 19.46 4.79
CA HIS A 249 5.38 19.31 4.89
C HIS A 249 5.72 17.95 5.53
N ALA A 250 6.70 17.25 4.95
CA ALA A 250 6.96 15.82 5.12
C ALA A 250 7.15 15.34 6.58
N SER A 251 7.57 16.24 7.46
CA SER A 251 7.83 15.96 8.88
C SER A 251 6.68 16.31 9.84
N TYR A 252 5.61 16.97 9.38
CA TYR A 252 4.50 17.33 10.26
C TYR A 252 3.45 16.21 10.32
N PRO A 253 2.90 15.91 11.51
CA PRO A 253 1.74 15.05 11.63
C PRO A 253 0.58 15.56 10.78
N ALA A 254 -0.22 14.63 10.29
CA ALA A 254 -1.31 14.89 9.36
C ALA A 254 -2.66 14.43 9.97
N PRO A 255 -3.23 15.17 10.94
CA PRO A 255 -4.41 14.73 11.69
C PRO A 255 -5.55 14.32 10.75
N GLY A 256 -6.18 13.18 11.01
CA GLY A 256 -7.22 12.61 10.15
C GLY A 256 -6.79 12.10 8.76
N VAL A 257 -5.56 12.41 8.29
CA VAL A 257 -5.04 11.95 7.00
C VAL A 257 -4.47 10.54 7.14
N ARG A 258 -4.90 9.68 6.22
CA ARG A 258 -4.58 8.25 6.17
C ARG A 258 -3.60 7.99 5.02
N PHE A 259 -3.20 6.75 4.83
CA PHE A 259 -2.46 6.37 3.63
C PHE A 259 -2.70 4.92 3.27
N ARG A 260 -2.35 4.59 2.04
CA ARG A 260 -2.33 3.23 1.53
C ARG A 260 -1.05 2.99 0.74
N THR A 261 -0.76 1.72 0.51
CA THR A 261 0.41 1.31 -0.25
C THR A 261 0.03 0.90 -1.68
N ALA A 262 0.98 1.09 -2.59
CA ALA A 262 0.88 0.68 -3.98
C ALA A 262 2.18 0.03 -4.46
N VAL A 263 2.08 -0.71 -5.57
CA VAL A 263 3.21 -1.24 -6.34
C VAL A 263 3.03 -0.82 -7.79
N SER A 264 3.84 0.12 -8.26
CA SER A 264 3.88 0.54 -9.67
C SER A 264 4.13 -0.65 -10.58
N SER A 265 3.34 -0.75 -11.65
CA SER A 265 3.60 -1.65 -12.77
C SER A 265 4.33 -0.95 -13.93
N GLN A 266 4.61 0.35 -13.81
CA GLN A 266 5.28 1.15 -14.84
C GLN A 266 6.80 1.03 -14.77
N LEU A 267 7.36 0.75 -13.59
CA LEU A 267 8.76 0.37 -13.43
C LEU A 267 8.92 -1.11 -13.78
N GLY A 268 8.96 -1.40 -15.08
CA GLY A 268 9.41 -2.69 -15.57
C GLY A 268 10.77 -3.01 -14.97
N ILE A 269 10.91 -4.24 -14.48
CA ILE A 269 12.19 -4.85 -14.07
C ILE A 269 13.23 -4.45 -15.12
N THR A 270 14.22 -3.64 -14.73
CA THR A 270 15.39 -3.39 -15.57
C THR A 270 15.95 -4.74 -15.96
N ASP A 271 15.99 -5.01 -17.27
CA ASP A 271 16.64 -6.20 -17.80
C ASP A 271 18.11 -6.16 -17.30
N PRO A 272 18.55 -7.11 -16.46
CA PRO A 272 19.92 -7.10 -15.97
C PRO A 272 20.95 -7.33 -17.09
N GLU A 273 20.50 -7.68 -18.30
CA GLU A 273 21.34 -7.79 -19.49
C GLU A 273 21.48 -6.47 -20.29
N GLU A 274 20.75 -5.40 -19.93
CA GLU A 274 21.05 -4.07 -20.45
C GLU A 274 22.23 -3.48 -19.67
N ASP A 275 23.39 -3.46 -20.32
CA ASP A 275 24.69 -2.88 -19.96
C ASP A 275 24.64 -1.53 -19.19
N ASP A 276 24.21 -1.54 -17.93
CA ASP A 276 24.61 -0.52 -16.97
C ASP A 276 25.99 -0.93 -16.45
N GLU A 277 27.02 -0.14 -16.82
CA GLU A 277 28.36 -0.32 -16.28
C GLU A 277 28.28 -0.45 -14.75
N PRO A 278 28.84 -1.52 -14.14
CA PRO A 278 28.72 -1.75 -12.71
C PRO A 278 29.52 -0.67 -11.97
N GLY A 279 28.84 0.42 -11.59
CA GLY A 279 29.47 1.55 -10.91
C GLY A 279 28.69 2.85 -10.88
N THR A 280 27.68 3.07 -11.72
CA THR A 280 26.83 4.27 -11.62
C THR A 280 25.73 4.06 -10.59
N VAL A 281 26.10 4.23 -9.32
CA VAL A 281 25.12 4.59 -8.29
C VAL A 281 24.48 5.91 -8.73
N ILE A 282 23.21 5.88 -9.14
CA ILE A 282 22.42 7.10 -9.27
C ILE A 282 22.22 7.64 -7.85
N ASP A 283 23.14 8.47 -7.42
CA ASP A 283 23.07 9.18 -6.14
C ASP A 283 21.94 10.22 -6.20
N ARG A 284 20.72 9.80 -5.85
CA ARG A 284 19.56 10.72 -5.72
C ARG A 284 19.55 11.46 -4.38
N ARG A 285 20.64 11.53 -3.61
CA ARG A 285 20.69 12.32 -2.37
C ARG A 285 22.05 13.01 -2.17
N GLN A 286 22.30 14.10 -2.89
CA GLN A 286 23.04 15.20 -2.28
C GLN A 286 22.08 16.06 -1.46
N ALA A 287 21.87 15.65 -0.21
CA ALA A 287 21.38 16.56 0.81
C ALA A 287 22.34 17.76 0.87
N THR A 288 21.88 18.91 0.39
CA THR A 288 22.63 20.16 0.50
C THR A 288 22.67 20.51 1.99
N MET A 289 23.80 20.24 2.65
CA MET A 289 24.07 20.81 3.96
C MET A 289 24.22 22.32 3.78
N ILE A 290 23.20 23.06 4.16
CA ILE A 290 23.30 24.51 4.37
C ILE A 290 24.14 24.69 5.64
N ASP A 291 25.42 25.01 5.42
CA ASP A 291 26.36 25.37 6.47
C ASP A 291 26.04 26.80 6.92
N ASN A 292 25.42 26.95 8.09
CA ASN A 292 25.20 28.26 8.71
C ASN A 292 26.51 28.74 9.34
N ARG A 293 27.18 29.68 8.66
CA ARG A 293 28.17 30.59 9.25
C ARG A 293 27.90 32.02 8.82
#